data_AF-A0A2R2IYP3-F1
#
_entry.id   AF-A0A2R2IYP3-F1
#
_cell.length_a   1.000
_cell.length_b   1.000
_cell.length_c   1.000
_cell.angle_alpha   90.00
_cell.angle_beta   90.00
_cell.angle_gamma   90.00
#
_symmetry.space_group_name_H-M   'P 1'
#
loop_
_entity.id
_entity.type
_entity.pdbx_description
1 polymer ?
#
loop_
_entity_poly.entity_id
_entity_poly.type
_entity_poly.pdbx_seq_one_letter_code
_entity_poly.pdbx_strand_id
1 'polypeptide(L)'
;MSDSNRATWNFLADTYWYVTQPDLPALRFDPGDNALSWQSDQTVWHISGYRNGYFWGVCSALLTDPGAEGGTPQLRSLVGTVTADGALQISFVRDGALRDSVITGFGRLLQWDGEWACQMQMTAAASGGQTLHWANMRQTRPGDPSWDQLPGTGYSVPDMLEGASYPQFSTDQAA
;
A
#
# COMPACT_ATOMS: atom_id res chain seq x y z
N MET A 1 27.15 7.72 8.42
CA MET A 1 25.70 8.00 8.60
C MET A 1 25.44 7.97 10.09
N SER A 2 25.00 9.07 10.70
CA SER A 2 24.69 9.14 12.14
C SER A 2 23.39 8.41 12.47
N ASP A 3 23.25 7.94 13.71
CA ASP A 3 22.03 7.27 14.22
C ASP A 3 20.77 8.14 14.06
N SER A 4 20.91 9.47 14.01
CA SER A 4 19.81 10.43 13.79
C SER A 4 19.04 10.19 12.49
N ASN A 5 19.70 9.67 11.45
CA ASN A 5 19.09 9.52 10.11
C ASN A 5 18.20 8.28 10.00
N ARG A 6 18.31 7.34 10.94
CA ARG A 6 17.52 6.09 10.95
C ARG A 6 16.23 6.18 11.75
N ALA A 7 16.04 7.26 12.51
CA ALA A 7 14.83 7.54 13.28
C ALA A 7 13.95 8.64 12.64
N THR A 8 14.40 9.26 11.54
CA THR A 8 13.74 10.38 10.86
C THR A 8 12.26 10.11 10.52
N TRP A 9 11.92 8.84 10.25
CA TRP A 9 10.60 8.44 9.77
C TRP A 9 9.81 7.63 10.81
N ASN A 10 10.13 7.77 12.11
CA ASN A 10 9.45 7.03 13.17
C ASN A 10 7.93 7.30 13.24
N PHE A 11 7.48 8.46 12.75
CA PHE A 11 6.06 8.81 12.69
C PHE A 11 5.25 7.91 11.75
N LEU A 12 5.89 7.11 10.89
CA LEU A 12 5.19 6.13 10.05
C LEU A 12 4.52 5.03 10.87
N ALA A 13 5.00 4.75 12.09
CA ALA A 13 4.37 3.74 12.93
C ALA A 13 2.96 4.17 13.34
N ASP A 14 2.04 3.21 13.31
CA ASP A 14 0.62 3.38 13.64
C ASP A 14 -0.08 4.41 12.73
N THR A 15 0.17 4.32 11.42
CA THR A 15 -0.44 5.22 10.43
C THR A 15 -1.17 4.46 9.32
N TYR A 16 -2.27 5.04 8.86
CA TYR A 16 -3.10 4.49 7.79
C TYR A 16 -2.99 5.35 6.55
N TRP A 17 -2.89 4.71 5.39
CA TRP A 17 -2.68 5.38 4.11
C TRP A 17 -3.66 4.84 3.08
N TYR A 18 -4.16 5.71 2.21
CA TYR A 18 -5.11 5.32 1.16
C TYR A 18 -4.78 6.01 -0.17
N VAL A 19 -5.24 5.41 -1.28
CA VAL A 19 -5.12 6.00 -2.62
C VAL A 19 -6.21 7.05 -2.78
N THR A 20 -5.81 8.27 -3.18
CA THR A 20 -6.75 9.38 -3.38
C THR A 20 -7.52 9.24 -4.70
N GLN A 21 -8.69 9.87 -4.80
CA GLN A 21 -9.58 9.78 -5.97
C GLN A 21 -8.87 10.01 -7.33
N PRO A 22 -7.99 11.03 -7.50
CA PRO A 22 -7.31 11.25 -8.79
C PRO A 22 -6.35 10.13 -9.18
N ASP A 23 -5.86 9.37 -8.20
CA ASP A 23 -4.82 8.36 -8.36
C ASP A 23 -5.38 6.93 -8.37
N LEU A 24 -6.70 6.76 -8.34
CA LEU A 24 -7.35 5.45 -8.47
C LEU A 24 -7.08 4.73 -9.81
N PRO A 25 -6.96 5.40 -10.97
CA PRO A 25 -6.76 4.70 -12.23
C PRO A 25 -5.44 3.91 -12.26
N ALA A 26 -5.54 2.60 -12.47
CA ALA A 26 -4.43 1.69 -12.68
C ALA A 26 -4.48 1.12 -14.11
N LEU A 27 -3.32 0.95 -14.75
CA LEU A 27 -3.22 0.46 -16.12
C LEU A 27 -3.03 -1.06 -16.12
N ARG A 28 -3.98 -1.77 -16.70
CA ARG A 28 -3.90 -3.22 -16.93
C ARG A 28 -3.38 -3.50 -18.34
N PHE A 29 -2.43 -4.41 -18.43
CA PHE A 29 -1.96 -5.01 -19.67
C PHE A 29 -2.32 -6.50 -19.73
N ASP A 30 -3.07 -6.89 -20.76
CA ASP A 30 -3.37 -8.28 -21.09
C ASP A 30 -2.45 -8.75 -22.23
N PRO A 31 -1.52 -9.70 -22.00
CA PRO A 31 -0.62 -10.18 -23.02
C PRO A 31 -1.27 -11.15 -24.02
N GLY A 32 -2.42 -11.75 -23.67
CA GLY A 32 -3.16 -12.66 -24.57
C GLY A 32 -3.81 -11.89 -25.72
N ASP A 33 -4.45 -10.77 -25.39
CA ASP A 33 -5.09 -9.88 -26.37
C ASP A 33 -4.17 -8.72 -26.81
N ASN A 34 -2.99 -8.58 -26.20
CA ASN A 34 -2.08 -7.45 -26.37
C ASN A 34 -2.80 -6.10 -26.19
N ALA A 35 -3.64 -6.01 -25.16
CA ALA A 35 -4.56 -4.92 -24.94
C ALA A 35 -4.25 -4.17 -23.63
N LEU A 36 -4.52 -2.87 -23.63
CA LEU A 36 -4.46 -2.01 -22.46
C LEU A 36 -5.88 -1.62 -22.04
N SER A 37 -6.15 -1.69 -20.74
CA SER A 37 -7.41 -1.24 -20.15
C SER A 37 -7.16 -0.54 -18.82
N TRP A 38 -8.08 0.34 -18.43
CA TRP A 38 -8.04 1.00 -17.12
C TRP A 38 -8.85 0.20 -16.11
N GLN A 39 -8.32 0.07 -14.91
CA GLN A 39 -9.02 -0.42 -13.72
C GLN A 39 -8.97 0.65 -12.63
N SER A 40 -9.86 0.55 -11.65
CA SER A 40 -9.72 1.31 -10.40
C SER A 40 -8.99 0.44 -9.38
N ASP A 41 -7.95 0.99 -8.76
CA ASP A 41 -7.20 0.35 -7.67
C ASP A 41 -7.31 1.23 -6.42
N GLN A 42 -8.16 0.82 -5.48
CA GLN A 42 -8.14 1.37 -4.14
C GLN A 42 -7.29 0.47 -3.26
N THR A 43 -6.27 1.06 -2.64
CA THR A 43 -5.34 0.37 -1.77
C THR A 43 -5.23 1.10 -0.44
N VAL A 44 -5.34 0.34 0.65
CA VAL A 44 -5.18 0.82 2.03
C VAL A 44 -3.98 0.14 2.65
N TRP A 45 -3.12 0.93 3.31
CA TRP A 45 -2.05 0.43 4.17
C TRP A 45 -2.33 0.79 5.62
N HIS A 46 -1.96 -0.12 6.52
CA HIS A 46 -1.69 0.23 7.90
C HIS A 46 -0.24 -0.13 8.19
N ILE A 47 0.59 0.88 8.45
CA ILE A 47 1.97 0.72 8.87
C ILE A 47 1.97 0.59 10.39
N SER A 48 1.95 -0.66 10.88
CA SER A 48 1.86 -0.97 12.31
C SER A 48 3.15 -0.73 13.11
N GLY A 49 4.30 -0.65 12.45
CA GLY A 49 5.57 -0.52 13.15
C GLY A 49 6.70 0.02 12.30
N TYR A 50 7.69 0.57 12.99
CA TYR A 50 8.88 1.18 12.41
C TYR A 50 10.09 0.94 13.32
N ARG A 51 11.25 0.65 12.72
CA ARG A 51 12.54 0.62 13.41
C ARG A 51 13.68 0.84 12.41
N ASN A 52 14.55 1.83 12.67
CA ASN A 52 15.83 2.03 11.98
C ASN A 52 15.77 2.16 10.44
N GLY A 53 14.72 2.80 9.91
CA GLY A 53 14.49 2.91 8.47
C GLY A 53 13.77 1.70 7.87
N TYR A 54 13.35 0.73 8.68
CA TYR A 54 12.49 -0.39 8.28
C TYR A 54 11.08 -0.16 8.84
N PHE A 55 10.06 -0.56 8.10
CA PHE A 55 8.68 -0.52 8.55
C PHE A 55 7.91 -1.75 8.08
N TRP A 56 6.81 -2.05 8.77
CA TRP A 56 5.99 -3.22 8.49
C TRP A 56 4.54 -3.00 8.89
N GLY A 57 3.67 -3.81 8.30
CA GLY A 57 2.24 -3.79 8.58
C GLY A 57 1.47 -4.59 7.56
N VAL A 58 0.32 -4.07 7.15
CA VAL A 58 -0.59 -4.75 6.25
C VAL A 58 -1.04 -3.84 5.12
N CYS A 59 -1.45 -4.47 4.02
CA CYS A 59 -1.98 -3.84 2.84
C CYS A 59 -3.25 -4.58 2.42
N SER A 60 -4.25 -3.83 1.98
CA SER A 60 -5.45 -4.36 1.34
C SER A 60 -5.70 -3.62 0.05
N ALA A 61 -5.81 -4.35 -1.06
CA ALA A 61 -6.03 -3.78 -2.39
C ALA A 61 -7.32 -4.33 -2.99
N LEU A 62 -8.12 -3.45 -3.57
CA LEU A 62 -9.35 -3.76 -4.29
C LEU A 62 -9.22 -3.23 -5.73
N LEU A 63 -9.06 -4.18 -6.66
CA LEU A 63 -9.09 -3.91 -8.09
C LEU A 63 -10.51 -4.11 -8.61
N THR A 64 -11.07 -3.11 -9.27
CA THR A 64 -12.39 -3.18 -9.91
C THR A 64 -12.33 -2.73 -11.36
N ASP A 65 -13.01 -3.46 -12.23
CA ASP A 65 -13.21 -3.04 -13.61
C ASP A 65 -14.16 -1.83 -13.70
N PRO A 66 -14.02 -0.96 -14.72
CA PRO A 66 -14.92 0.17 -14.91
C PRO A 66 -16.38 -0.27 -14.98
N GLY A 67 -17.23 0.28 -14.09
CA GLY A 67 -18.65 -0.03 -14.04
C GLY A 67 -19.01 -1.36 -13.36
N ALA A 68 -18.03 -2.10 -12.85
CA ALA A 68 -18.30 -3.24 -11.97
C ALA A 68 -18.58 -2.74 -10.55
N GLU A 69 -19.65 -3.25 -9.93
CA GLU A 69 -19.91 -3.06 -8.50
C GLU A 69 -19.47 -4.31 -7.72
N GLY A 70 -18.82 -4.08 -6.59
CA GLY A 70 -18.36 -5.14 -5.70
C GLY A 70 -16.95 -5.65 -5.98
N GLY A 71 -16.53 -6.63 -5.17
CA GLY A 71 -15.21 -7.21 -5.16
C GLY A 71 -14.81 -7.59 -3.73
N THR A 72 -13.68 -8.27 -3.57
CA THR A 72 -13.18 -8.65 -2.25
C THR A 72 -11.79 -8.08 -2.06
N PRO A 73 -11.57 -7.23 -1.05
CA PRO A 73 -10.24 -6.69 -0.76
C PRO A 73 -9.22 -7.82 -0.57
N GLN A 74 -8.06 -7.68 -1.21
CA GLN A 74 -7.01 -8.69 -1.18
C GLN A 74 -5.93 -8.28 -0.17
N LEU A 75 -5.90 -8.98 0.96
CA LEU A 75 -4.97 -8.75 2.05
C LEU A 75 -3.57 -9.28 1.76
N ARG A 76 -2.56 -8.51 2.20
CA ARG A 76 -1.14 -8.83 2.13
C ARG A 76 -0.41 -8.28 3.35
N SER A 77 0.66 -8.95 3.74
CA SER A 77 1.66 -8.38 4.64
C SER A 77 2.50 -7.35 3.88
N LEU A 78 2.86 -6.27 4.55
CA LEU A 78 3.70 -5.20 4.04
C LEU A 78 5.00 -5.17 4.84
N VAL A 79 6.14 -5.17 4.13
CA VAL A 79 7.45 -4.86 4.70
C VAL A 79 8.17 -3.88 3.79
N GLY A 80 8.82 -2.87 4.37
CA GLY A 80 9.44 -1.81 3.58
C GLY A 80 10.66 -1.19 4.25
N THR A 81 11.39 -0.45 3.44
CA THR A 81 12.51 0.39 3.87
C THR A 81 12.29 1.82 3.40
N VAL A 82 12.79 2.75 4.20
CA VAL A 82 12.84 4.17 3.90
C VAL A 82 14.24 4.70 4.19
N THR A 83 14.85 5.34 3.19
CA THR A 83 16.15 5.99 3.35
C THR A 83 16.00 7.34 4.06
N ALA A 84 17.10 7.90 4.55
CA ALA A 84 17.08 9.19 5.24
C ALA A 84 16.54 10.35 4.37
N ASP A 85 16.70 10.26 3.05
CA ASP A 85 16.20 11.21 2.06
C ASP A 85 14.81 10.85 1.50
N GLY A 86 14.14 9.90 2.14
CA GLY A 86 12.73 9.56 1.93
C GLY A 86 12.47 8.58 0.78
N ALA A 87 13.48 7.97 0.16
CA ALA A 87 13.25 6.95 -0.86
C ALA A 87 12.67 5.68 -0.23
N LEU A 88 11.62 5.14 -0.85
CA LEU A 88 10.86 4.00 -0.38
C LEU A 88 11.08 2.78 -1.27
N GLN A 89 11.20 1.62 -0.63
CA GLN A 89 10.98 0.32 -1.26
C GLN A 89 10.04 -0.49 -0.37
N ILE A 90 8.98 -1.05 -0.96
CA ILE A 90 7.97 -1.82 -0.22
C ILE A 90 7.71 -3.13 -0.94
N SER A 91 7.67 -4.23 -0.19
CA SER A 91 7.25 -5.54 -0.68
C SER A 91 5.94 -5.96 -0.02
N PHE A 92 5.00 -6.40 -0.85
CA PHE A 92 3.70 -6.91 -0.42
C PHE A 92 3.64 -8.41 -0.65
N VAL A 93 3.41 -9.16 0.42
CA VAL A 93 3.51 -10.62 0.45
C VAL A 93 2.15 -11.20 0.82
N ARG A 94 1.63 -12.09 -0.02
CA ARG A 94 0.40 -12.83 0.29
C ARG A 94 0.74 -14.07 1.11
N ASP A 95 -0.09 -14.41 2.09
CA ASP A 95 0.07 -15.63 2.87
C ASP A 95 0.00 -16.89 1.97
N GLY A 96 0.81 -17.89 2.30
CA GLY A 96 0.88 -19.17 1.58
C GLY A 96 1.38 -19.09 0.13
N ALA A 97 1.82 -17.93 -0.34
CA ALA A 97 2.16 -17.78 -1.75
C ALA A 97 3.59 -18.22 -2.08
N LEU A 98 3.75 -18.86 -3.24
CA LEU A 98 5.05 -19.10 -3.88
C LEU A 98 5.75 -17.75 -4.13
N ARG A 99 7.09 -17.72 -4.12
CA ARG A 99 7.93 -16.50 -4.25
C ARG A 99 7.53 -15.56 -5.40
N ASP A 100 6.86 -16.09 -6.42
CA ASP A 100 6.48 -15.37 -7.65
C ASP A 100 5.28 -14.42 -7.49
N SER A 101 4.66 -14.33 -6.30
CA SER A 101 3.53 -13.42 -6.06
C SER A 101 3.88 -12.16 -5.24
N VAL A 102 5.16 -11.91 -4.98
CA VAL A 102 5.58 -10.73 -4.21
C VAL A 102 5.52 -9.50 -5.11
N ILE A 103 4.71 -8.52 -4.72
CA ILE A 103 4.65 -7.22 -5.39
C ILE A 103 5.72 -6.34 -4.77
N THR A 104 6.56 -5.70 -5.56
CA THR A 104 7.52 -4.71 -5.07
C THR A 104 7.22 -3.35 -5.69
N GLY A 105 7.05 -2.36 -4.83
CA GLY A 105 6.87 -0.96 -5.21
C GLY A 105 8.07 -0.11 -4.80
N PHE A 106 8.31 0.94 -5.57
CA PHE A 106 9.34 1.95 -5.32
C PHE A 106 8.70 3.32 -5.27
N GLY A 107 9.25 4.22 -4.47
CA GLY A 107 8.66 5.54 -4.33
C GLY A 107 9.44 6.49 -3.45
N ARG A 108 8.74 7.51 -2.96
CA ARG A 108 9.30 8.51 -2.06
C ARG A 108 8.25 9.06 -1.10
N LEU A 109 8.67 9.33 0.13
CA LEU A 109 7.97 10.25 1.03
C LEU A 109 8.24 11.69 0.59
N LEU A 110 7.18 12.43 0.33
CA LEU A 110 7.25 13.85 0.00
C LEU A 110 6.20 14.62 0.79
N GLN A 111 6.48 15.91 1.02
CA GLN A 111 5.46 16.82 1.55
C GLN A 111 4.75 17.50 0.39
N TRP A 112 3.41 17.48 0.42
CA TRP A 112 2.55 18.20 -0.50
C TRP A 112 1.45 18.89 0.30
N ASP A 113 1.43 20.22 0.25
CA ASP A 113 0.50 21.09 0.98
C ASP A 113 0.58 20.92 2.49
N GLY A 114 1.81 20.74 3.00
CA GLY A 114 2.08 20.59 4.43
C GLY A 114 1.80 19.19 5.00
N GLU A 115 1.33 18.27 4.16
CA GLU A 115 1.05 16.88 4.55
C GLU A 115 2.00 15.91 3.86
N TRP A 116 2.28 14.79 4.52
CA TRP A 116 3.06 13.72 3.92
C TRP A 116 2.23 12.92 2.91
N ALA A 117 2.86 12.58 1.79
CA ALA A 117 2.35 11.66 0.81
C ALA A 117 3.40 10.59 0.49
N CYS A 118 2.95 9.35 0.34
CA CYS A 118 3.74 8.27 -0.23
C CYS A 118 3.48 8.24 -1.73
N GLN A 119 4.38 8.83 -2.53
CA GLN A 119 4.33 8.71 -3.98
C GLN A 119 4.99 7.40 -4.39
N MET A 120 4.23 6.50 -5.00
CA MET A 120 4.63 5.11 -5.21
C MET A 120 4.28 4.65 -6.61
N GLN A 121 5.10 3.76 -7.15
CA GLN A 121 4.82 3.00 -8.37
C GLN A 121 5.08 1.52 -8.12
N MET A 122 4.23 0.65 -8.68
CA MET A 122 4.38 -0.80 -8.57
C MET A 122 3.72 -1.53 -9.74
N THR A 123 4.12 -2.79 -9.89
CA THR A 123 3.49 -3.73 -10.82
C THR A 123 3.01 -4.95 -10.05
N ALA A 124 1.74 -5.29 -10.21
CA ALA A 124 1.13 -6.49 -9.67
C ALA A 124 0.79 -7.47 -10.80
N ALA A 125 1.31 -8.70 -10.70
CA ALA A 125 0.82 -9.79 -11.53
C ALA A 125 -0.57 -10.21 -11.05
N ALA A 126 -1.51 -10.30 -11.98
CA ALA A 126 -2.82 -10.89 -11.78
C ALA A 126 -3.02 -12.02 -12.78
N SER A 127 -3.96 -12.95 -12.53
CA SER A 127 -4.27 -14.01 -13.48
C SER A 127 -4.60 -13.42 -14.86
N GLY A 128 -3.79 -13.73 -15.86
CA GLY A 128 -3.98 -13.27 -17.23
C GLY A 128 -3.47 -11.87 -17.55
N GLY A 129 -2.71 -11.20 -16.67
CA GLY A 129 -2.17 -9.87 -17.00
C GLY A 129 -1.25 -9.24 -15.95
N GLN A 130 -0.85 -8.01 -16.23
CA GLN A 130 -0.09 -7.16 -15.31
C GLN A 130 -0.84 -5.87 -15.06
N THR A 131 -0.93 -5.46 -13.80
CA THR A 131 -1.47 -4.16 -13.41
C THR A 131 -0.33 -3.27 -12.97
N LEU A 132 -0.20 -2.12 -13.61
CA LEU A 132 0.75 -1.07 -13.24
C LEU A 132 -0.04 0.04 -12.55
N HIS A 133 0.44 0.47 -11.38
CA HIS A 133 -0.22 1.51 -10.62
C HIS A 133 0.79 2.52 -10.11
N TRP A 134 0.45 3.80 -10.28
CA TRP A 134 1.17 4.94 -9.72
C TRP A 134 0.16 5.75 -8.90
N ALA A 135 0.54 6.11 -7.68
CA ALA A 135 -0.35 6.86 -6.80
C ALA A 135 0.42 7.71 -5.78
N ASN A 136 -0.20 8.81 -5.35
CA ASN A 136 0.17 9.54 -4.14
C ASN A 136 -0.81 9.11 -3.05
N MET A 137 -0.35 8.26 -2.14
CA MET A 137 -1.15 7.87 -1.00
C MET A 137 -1.10 8.94 0.08
N ARG A 138 -2.25 9.23 0.69
CA ARG A 138 -2.39 10.19 1.80
C ARG A 138 -2.67 9.46 3.09
N GLN A 139 -2.23 10.06 4.19
CA GLN A 139 -2.57 9.55 5.51
C GLN A 139 -4.06 9.80 5.81
N THR A 140 -4.69 8.88 6.54
CA THR A 140 -6.04 9.01 7.10
C THR A 140 -6.06 8.45 8.52
N ARG A 141 -7.10 8.76 9.30
CA ARG A 141 -7.28 8.31 10.69
C ARG A 141 -8.76 8.37 11.09
N PRO A 142 -9.14 7.69 12.20
CA PRO A 142 -10.49 7.80 12.73
C PRO A 142 -10.96 9.26 12.87
N GLY A 143 -12.11 9.56 12.28
CA GLY A 143 -12.71 10.89 12.25
C GLY A 143 -12.47 11.68 10.95
N ASP A 144 -11.53 11.25 10.09
CA ASP A 144 -11.40 11.81 8.75
C ASP A 144 -12.49 11.23 7.82
N PRO A 145 -13.04 11.99 6.85
CA PRO A 145 -14.03 11.45 5.91
C PRO A 145 -13.56 10.22 5.13
N SER A 146 -12.26 10.17 4.80
CA SER A 146 -11.66 9.03 4.10
C SER A 146 -11.52 7.77 4.96
N TRP A 147 -11.66 7.89 6.28
CA TRP A 147 -11.67 6.74 7.18
C TRP A 147 -12.95 5.92 7.03
N ASP A 148 -14.08 6.61 6.98
CA ASP A 148 -15.40 5.99 6.90
C ASP A 148 -15.82 5.67 5.46
N GLN A 149 -15.33 6.44 4.49
CA GLN A 149 -15.67 6.24 3.08
C GLN A 149 -14.46 6.45 2.16
N LEU A 150 -13.91 5.35 1.63
CA LEU A 150 -12.80 5.40 0.69
C LEU A 150 -13.27 5.77 -0.73
N PRO A 151 -12.46 6.55 -1.48
CA PRO A 151 -12.78 6.90 -2.85
C PRO A 151 -12.76 5.66 -3.75
N GLY A 152 -13.66 5.62 -4.74
CA GLY A 152 -13.75 4.52 -5.71
C GLY A 152 -14.30 3.20 -5.18
N THR A 153 -14.77 3.15 -3.93
CA THR A 153 -15.29 1.92 -3.32
C THR A 153 -16.47 2.22 -2.38
N GLY A 154 -17.17 1.16 -1.96
CA GLY A 154 -18.15 1.21 -0.87
C GLY A 154 -17.60 0.88 0.52
N TYR A 155 -16.27 0.75 0.67
CA TYR A 155 -15.63 0.30 1.90
C TYR A 155 -15.08 1.46 2.74
N SER A 156 -15.09 1.27 4.06
CA SER A 156 -14.31 2.06 5.01
C SER A 156 -12.88 1.49 5.15
N VAL A 157 -11.99 2.22 5.83
CA VAL A 157 -10.65 1.73 6.18
C VAL A 157 -10.71 0.47 7.05
N PRO A 158 -11.53 0.42 8.13
CA PRO A 158 -11.72 -0.81 8.90
C PRO A 158 -12.19 -2.00 8.05
N ASP A 159 -13.16 -1.80 7.15
CA ASP A 159 -13.68 -2.88 6.33
C ASP A 159 -12.64 -3.41 5.34
N MET A 160 -11.83 -2.53 4.74
CA MET A 160 -10.72 -2.93 3.87
C MET A 160 -9.69 -3.79 4.60
N LEU A 161 -9.47 -3.55 5.88
CA LEU A 161 -8.46 -4.23 6.71
C LEU A 161 -9.03 -5.38 7.55
N GLU A 162 -10.31 -5.70 7.40
CA GLU A 162 -10.94 -6.79 8.13
C GLU A 162 -10.24 -8.13 7.84
N GLY A 163 -9.85 -8.85 8.90
CA GLY A 163 -9.14 -10.14 8.78
C GLY A 163 -7.64 -10.02 8.47
N ALA A 164 -7.06 -8.82 8.46
CA ALA A 164 -5.63 -8.63 8.26
C ALA A 164 -4.78 -9.31 9.35
N SER A 165 -3.70 -9.99 8.93
CA SER A 165 -2.71 -10.59 9.82
C SER A 165 -1.43 -9.75 9.83
N TYR A 166 -1.07 -9.22 11.00
CA TYR A 166 0.03 -8.27 11.13
C TYR A 166 1.37 -8.98 11.32
N PRO A 167 2.45 -8.56 10.60
CA PRO A 167 3.79 -9.03 10.87
C PRO A 167 4.22 -8.76 12.32
N GLN A 168 4.81 -9.76 12.96
CA GLN A 168 5.34 -9.68 14.33
C GLN A 168 6.81 -10.09 14.33
N PHE A 169 7.62 -9.51 15.22
CA PHE A 169 8.92 -10.09 15.51
C PHE A 169 8.74 -11.42 16.23
N SER A 170 9.65 -12.36 15.98
CA SER A 170 9.79 -13.52 16.85
C SER A 170 10.02 -13.03 18.29
N THR A 171 9.44 -13.71 19.26
CA THR A 171 9.56 -13.41 20.70
C THR A 171 11.01 -13.29 21.18
N ASP A 172 11.97 -13.84 20.43
CA ASP A 172 13.41 -13.81 20.74
C ASP A 172 14.12 -12.53 20.24
N GLN A 173 13.42 -11.61 19.57
CA GLN A 173 14.00 -10.37 19.00
C GLN A 173 13.39 -9.07 19.56
N ALA A 174 12.64 -9.17 20.67
CA ALA A 174 12.13 -8.02 21.42
C ALA A 174 13.24 -7.43 22.31
N ALA A 175 14.22 -6.78 21.70
CA ALA A 175 15.25 -5.99 22.37
C ALA A 175 15.48 -4.68 21.59
#